data_AF-A0A3N6APY0-F1
#
_entry.id   AF-A0A3N6APY0-F1
#
_cell.length_a   1.000
_cell.length_b   1.000
_cell.length_c   1.000
_cell.angle_alpha   90.00
_cell.angle_beta   90.00
_cell.angle_gamma   90.00
#
_symmetry.space_group_name_H-M   'P 1'
#
loop_
_entity.id
_entity.type
_entity.pdbx_description
1 polymer ?
#
loop_
_entity_poly.entity_id
_entity_poly.type
_entity_poly.pdbx_seq_one_letter_code
_entity_poly.pdbx_strand_id
1 'polypeptide(L)'
;MGGYAFRPGANYQNIWPIDRLYPKFMQNTQVSTYTPLFPHHLELIGDRVRADRAILPRSDVLPWLTPGDAGVFPGEMFRYALLECFANGARGLHFWSGRLWDTELLTAYARVIRNVAPVEDIIVEGDLLTGAAAEPATRVSGMRRGHQMFLLVADYWKPPGTKAVKVTIPVDVESRVIDLDAGRDVALIKPDQNCFTVELDRELARVFHVQPKQ
;
A
#
# COMPACT_ATOMS: atom_id res chain seq x y z
N MET A 1 0.38 -21.24 -8.67
CA MET A 1 -0.97 -21.53 -8.18
C MET A 1 -1.24 -20.78 -6.87
N GLY A 2 -2.26 -19.94 -6.88
CA GLY A 2 -2.86 -19.37 -5.68
C GLY A 2 -4.34 -19.75 -5.63
N GLY A 3 -5.04 -19.39 -4.56
CA GLY A 3 -6.45 -19.67 -4.39
C GLY A 3 -7.27 -18.41 -4.13
N TYR A 4 -8.38 -18.26 -4.85
CA TYR A 4 -9.28 -17.13 -4.69
C TYR A 4 -9.83 -17.06 -3.25
N ALA A 5 -9.73 -15.90 -2.62
CA ALA A 5 -10.14 -15.64 -1.23
C ALA A 5 -9.40 -16.48 -0.17
N PHE A 6 -8.30 -17.14 -0.52
CA PHE A 6 -7.47 -17.86 0.43
C PHE A 6 -6.62 -16.86 1.22
N ARG A 7 -6.59 -17.03 2.55
CA ARG A 7 -5.86 -16.19 3.49
C ARG A 7 -5.00 -17.06 4.42
N PRO A 8 -3.82 -16.60 4.84
CA PRO A 8 -3.01 -17.31 5.81
C PRO A 8 -3.68 -17.29 7.19
N GLY A 9 -3.42 -18.31 8.02
CA GLY A 9 -4.00 -18.44 9.36
C GLY A 9 -5.47 -18.89 9.41
N ALA A 10 -6.10 -19.18 8.27
CA ALA A 10 -7.49 -19.61 8.19
C ALA A 10 -7.67 -20.82 7.26
N ASN A 11 -8.57 -21.73 7.62
CA ASN A 11 -9.00 -22.80 6.72
C ASN A 11 -10.10 -22.27 5.80
N TYR A 12 -9.85 -22.21 4.50
CA TYR A 12 -10.88 -21.78 3.55
C TYR A 12 -11.97 -22.85 3.44
N GLN A 13 -13.23 -22.43 3.63
CA GLN A 13 -14.42 -23.31 3.67
C GLN A 13 -14.26 -24.53 4.60
N ASN A 14 -13.46 -24.41 5.67
CA ASN A 14 -13.14 -25.48 6.63
C ASN A 14 -12.45 -26.73 6.03
N ILE A 15 -12.06 -26.71 4.76
CA ILE A 15 -11.52 -27.88 4.05
C ILE A 15 -10.11 -27.63 3.52
N TRP A 16 -9.76 -26.38 3.22
CA TRP A 16 -8.49 -26.01 2.61
C TRP A 16 -7.55 -25.34 3.63
N PRO A 17 -6.60 -26.09 4.23
CA PRO A 17 -5.70 -25.55 5.25
C PRO A 17 -4.53 -24.78 4.61
N ILE A 18 -4.66 -23.46 4.49
CA ILE A 18 -3.72 -22.63 3.72
C ILE A 18 -2.29 -22.74 4.26
N ASP A 19 -2.12 -22.76 5.58
CA ASP A 19 -0.81 -22.86 6.24
C ASP A 19 -0.09 -24.20 5.98
N ARG A 20 -0.82 -25.23 5.54
CA ARG A 20 -0.22 -26.52 5.11
C ARG A 20 0.06 -26.57 3.61
N LEU A 21 -0.67 -25.76 2.84
CA LEU A 21 -0.55 -25.71 1.38
C LEU A 21 0.56 -24.75 0.94
N TYR A 22 0.73 -23.63 1.64
CA TYR A 22 1.79 -22.66 1.39
C TYR A 22 3.06 -23.01 2.19
N PRO A 23 4.27 -22.88 1.62
CA PRO A 23 4.58 -22.47 0.23
C PRO A 23 4.70 -23.65 -0.75
N LYS A 24 4.52 -24.91 -0.30
CA LYS A 24 4.87 -26.10 -1.09
C LYS A 24 3.99 -26.31 -2.32
N PHE A 25 2.68 -26.06 -2.18
CA PHE A 25 1.67 -26.28 -3.21
C PHE A 25 1.04 -24.97 -3.72
N MET A 26 1.19 -23.89 -2.95
CA MET A 26 0.73 -22.55 -3.29
C MET A 26 1.87 -21.53 -3.22
N GLN A 27 1.86 -20.55 -4.11
CA GLN A 27 2.89 -19.50 -4.18
C GLN A 27 2.39 -18.11 -3.76
N ASN A 28 1.08 -17.96 -3.49
CA ASN A 28 0.49 -16.70 -3.03
C ASN A 28 -0.86 -16.93 -2.33
N THR A 29 -1.25 -15.95 -1.53
CA THR A 29 -2.60 -15.79 -0.98
C THR A 29 -3.33 -14.71 -1.76
N GLN A 30 -4.66 -14.80 -1.84
CA GLN A 30 -5.45 -13.91 -2.68
C GLN A 30 -6.68 -13.40 -1.94
N VAL A 31 -6.46 -12.61 -0.90
CA VAL A 31 -7.54 -11.98 -0.13
C VAL A 31 -8.46 -11.17 -1.04
N SER A 32 -9.77 -11.30 -0.84
CA SER A 32 -10.78 -10.58 -1.63
C SER A 32 -11.35 -9.40 -0.84
N THR A 33 -11.39 -8.24 -1.49
CA THR A 33 -11.90 -6.98 -0.93
C THR A 33 -12.68 -6.19 -1.98
N TYR A 34 -13.76 -6.79 -2.49
CA TYR A 34 -14.69 -6.12 -3.40
C TYR A 34 -15.57 -5.12 -2.65
N THR A 35 -15.36 -3.84 -2.92
CA THR A 35 -16.04 -2.76 -2.20
C THR A 35 -16.24 -1.55 -3.13
N PRO A 36 -17.18 -0.65 -2.81
CA PRO A 36 -17.36 0.63 -3.51
C PRO A 36 -16.31 1.71 -3.14
N LEU A 37 -15.21 1.34 -2.48
CA LEU A 37 -14.07 2.23 -2.17
C LEU A 37 -14.37 3.52 -1.37
N PHE A 38 -15.42 3.54 -0.54
CA PHE A 38 -15.57 4.54 0.52
C PHE A 38 -14.37 4.58 1.49
N PRO A 39 -14.17 5.66 2.27
CA PRO A 39 -13.01 5.81 3.16
C PRO A 39 -12.68 4.59 4.03
N HIS A 40 -13.65 4.03 4.75
CA HIS A 40 -13.45 2.83 5.57
C HIS A 40 -13.07 1.58 4.76
N HIS A 41 -13.44 1.50 3.48
CA HIS A 41 -13.05 0.40 2.62
C HIS A 41 -11.57 0.47 2.23
N LEU A 42 -11.02 1.67 2.05
CA LEU A 42 -9.59 1.86 1.75
C LEU A 42 -8.75 1.39 2.94
N GLU A 43 -9.16 1.76 4.16
CA GLU A 43 -8.56 1.26 5.40
C GLU A 43 -8.67 -0.27 5.51
N LEU A 44 -9.86 -0.83 5.27
CA LEU A 44 -10.10 -2.27 5.28
C LEU A 44 -9.21 -3.04 4.29
N ILE A 45 -9.03 -2.51 3.07
CA ILE A 45 -8.18 -3.10 2.05
C ILE A 45 -6.74 -3.17 2.55
N GLY A 46 -6.20 -2.04 2.99
CA GLY A 46 -4.84 -1.96 3.51
C GLY A 46 -4.63 -2.87 4.71
N ASP A 47 -5.55 -2.87 5.67
CA ASP A 47 -5.46 -3.66 6.90
C ASP A 47 -5.52 -5.17 6.62
N ARG A 48 -6.36 -5.60 5.67
CA ARG A 48 -6.43 -7.02 5.27
C ARG A 48 -5.16 -7.48 4.58
N VAL A 49 -4.63 -6.69 3.67
CA VAL A 49 -3.36 -7.00 2.98
C VAL A 49 -2.22 -7.05 4.00
N ARG A 50 -2.17 -6.07 4.91
CA ARG A 50 -1.16 -5.99 5.97
C ARG A 50 -1.21 -7.20 6.90
N ALA A 51 -2.41 -7.57 7.35
CA ALA A 51 -2.61 -8.72 8.23
C ALA A 51 -2.16 -10.03 7.58
N ASP A 52 -2.47 -10.23 6.30
CA ASP A 52 -2.03 -11.42 5.56
C ASP A 52 -0.50 -11.40 5.36
N ARG A 53 0.08 -10.25 4.97
CA ARG A 53 1.54 -10.10 4.81
C ARG A 53 2.29 -10.35 6.10
N ALA A 54 1.74 -9.97 7.25
CA ALA A 54 2.38 -10.16 8.56
C ALA A 54 2.54 -11.65 8.94
N ILE A 55 1.71 -12.53 8.38
CA ILE A 55 1.80 -13.98 8.61
C ILE A 55 2.72 -14.65 7.59
N LEU A 56 2.77 -14.13 6.37
CA LEU A 56 3.60 -14.68 5.30
C LEU A 56 5.08 -14.28 5.44
N PRO A 57 6.02 -15.15 5.06
CA PRO A 57 7.45 -14.85 5.14
C PRO A 57 7.93 -13.84 4.08
N ARG A 58 7.14 -13.61 3.02
CA ARG A 58 7.46 -12.71 1.89
C ARG A 58 6.19 -12.01 1.41
N SER A 59 6.33 -11.03 0.52
CA SER A 59 5.23 -10.28 -0.11
C SER A 59 4.43 -11.12 -1.12
N ASP A 60 3.96 -12.29 -0.71
CA ASP A 60 3.22 -13.23 -1.55
C ASP A 60 1.69 -13.00 -1.50
N VAL A 61 1.25 -11.82 -1.06
CA VAL A 61 -0.17 -11.43 -1.10
C VAL A 61 -0.50 -10.84 -2.48
N LEU A 62 -1.56 -11.34 -3.12
CA LEU A 62 -2.11 -10.84 -4.40
C LEU A 62 -3.62 -10.57 -4.23
N PRO A 63 -4.00 -9.42 -3.62
CA PRO A 63 -5.39 -9.13 -3.32
C PRO A 63 -6.24 -8.97 -4.58
N TRP A 64 -7.50 -9.35 -4.46
CA TRP A 64 -8.52 -9.13 -5.47
C TRP A 64 -9.26 -7.82 -5.20
N LEU A 65 -9.15 -6.90 -6.16
CA LEU A 65 -9.93 -5.66 -6.22
C LEU A 65 -10.99 -5.75 -7.32
N THR A 66 -11.93 -4.81 -7.30
CA THR A 66 -12.92 -4.62 -8.35
C THR A 66 -12.78 -3.21 -8.93
N PRO A 67 -12.72 -3.05 -10.25
CA PRO A 67 -12.72 -1.75 -10.91
C PRO A 67 -14.15 -1.19 -11.08
N GLY A 68 -15.11 -1.56 -10.22
CA GLY A 68 -16.46 -0.96 -10.22
C GLY A 68 -17.63 -1.95 -10.08
N ASP A 69 -17.38 -3.27 -10.07
CA ASP A 69 -18.46 -4.27 -9.99
C ASP A 69 -19.20 -4.22 -8.63
N ALA A 70 -18.58 -3.62 -7.62
CA ALA A 70 -19.15 -3.44 -6.28
C ALA A 70 -19.63 -2.01 -5.97
N GLY A 71 -19.78 -1.16 -7.00
CA GLY A 71 -20.27 0.21 -6.90
C GLY A 71 -19.43 1.22 -7.68
N VAL A 72 -19.94 2.45 -7.80
CA VAL A 72 -19.31 3.53 -8.56
C VAL A 72 -18.44 4.38 -7.64
N PHE A 73 -17.23 4.68 -8.09
CA PHE A 73 -16.25 5.53 -7.40
C PHE A 73 -15.36 6.24 -8.43
N PRO A 74 -14.76 7.39 -8.07
CA PRO A 74 -13.80 8.04 -8.94
C PRO A 74 -12.46 7.29 -8.97
N GLY A 75 -11.68 7.49 -10.02
CA GLY A 75 -10.39 6.84 -10.22
C GLY A 75 -9.37 7.15 -9.13
N GLU A 76 -9.45 8.30 -8.46
CA GLU A 76 -8.59 8.57 -7.31
C GLU A 76 -8.83 7.60 -6.14
N MET A 77 -10.08 7.18 -5.88
CA MET A 77 -10.34 6.16 -4.85
C MET A 77 -9.74 4.81 -5.25
N PHE A 78 -9.77 4.49 -6.54
CA PHE A 78 -9.12 3.29 -7.06
C PHE A 78 -7.60 3.36 -6.93
N ARG A 79 -6.99 4.52 -7.23
CA ARG A 79 -5.56 4.76 -6.96
C ARG A 79 -5.23 4.52 -5.49
N TYR A 80 -6.00 5.06 -4.56
CA TYR A 80 -5.74 4.85 -3.13
C TYR A 80 -5.85 3.39 -2.71
N ALA A 81 -6.84 2.65 -3.23
CA ALA A 81 -6.97 1.22 -2.96
C ALA A 81 -5.75 0.42 -3.44
N LEU A 82 -5.24 0.73 -4.64
CA LEU A 82 -4.03 0.09 -5.18
C LEU A 82 -2.79 0.41 -4.34
N LEU A 83 -2.63 1.68 -3.91
CA LEU A 83 -1.52 2.09 -3.06
C LEU A 83 -1.59 1.43 -1.67
N GLU A 84 -2.78 1.29 -1.09
CA GLU A 84 -2.98 0.54 0.16
C GLU A 84 -2.56 -0.93 0.02
N CYS A 85 -2.80 -1.57 -1.12
CA CYS A 85 -2.30 -2.92 -1.37
C CYS A 85 -0.76 -2.96 -1.38
N PHE A 86 -0.10 -2.13 -2.19
CA PHE A 86 1.35 -2.16 -2.32
C PHE A 86 2.08 -1.75 -1.03
N ALA A 87 1.60 -0.71 -0.34
CA ALA A 87 2.22 -0.20 0.88
C ALA A 87 2.09 -1.16 2.07
N ASN A 88 1.21 -2.16 1.95
CA ASN A 88 0.99 -3.18 2.97
C ASN A 88 1.47 -4.58 2.56
N GLY A 89 2.28 -4.67 1.50
CA GLY A 89 3.02 -5.88 1.14
C GLY A 89 2.35 -6.80 0.15
N ALA A 90 1.40 -6.30 -0.65
CA ALA A 90 1.04 -6.96 -1.89
C ALA A 90 2.12 -6.72 -2.95
N ARG A 91 2.59 -7.78 -3.62
CA ARG A 91 3.53 -7.66 -4.76
C ARG A 91 2.84 -7.51 -6.13
N GLY A 92 1.53 -7.47 -6.14
CA GLY A 92 0.72 -7.49 -7.34
C GLY A 92 -0.75 -7.60 -6.96
N LEU A 93 -1.63 -7.65 -7.97
CA LEU A 93 -3.07 -7.52 -7.79
C LEU A 93 -3.80 -8.47 -8.74
N HIS A 94 -5.02 -8.81 -8.36
CA HIS A 94 -6.00 -9.39 -9.27
C HIS A 94 -7.23 -8.48 -9.38
N PHE A 95 -7.87 -8.50 -10.55
CA PHE A 95 -9.09 -7.75 -10.79
C PHE A 95 -10.22 -8.71 -11.12
N TRP A 96 -11.34 -8.59 -10.39
CA TRP A 96 -12.50 -9.47 -10.57
C TRP A 96 -12.98 -9.52 -12.02
N SER A 97 -13.02 -8.38 -12.70
CA SER A 97 -13.41 -8.34 -14.10
C SER A 97 -12.71 -7.23 -14.88
N GLY A 98 -12.66 -7.42 -16.20
CA GLY A 98 -12.23 -6.40 -17.16
C GLY A 98 -13.37 -5.50 -17.66
N ARG A 99 -14.59 -5.63 -17.12
CA ARG A 99 -15.81 -5.09 -17.77
C ARG A 99 -16.07 -3.61 -17.52
N LEU A 100 -15.62 -3.10 -16.38
CA LEU A 100 -15.97 -1.76 -15.89
C LEU A 100 -14.79 -0.78 -15.91
N TRP A 101 -13.69 -1.16 -16.57
CA TRP A 101 -12.57 -0.24 -16.77
C TRP A 101 -13.00 0.91 -17.67
N ASP A 102 -12.78 2.13 -17.19
CA ASP A 102 -12.87 3.34 -17.97
C ASP A 102 -11.52 4.07 -17.99
N THR A 103 -11.48 5.21 -18.69
CA THR A 103 -10.28 6.03 -18.83
C THR A 103 -9.77 6.56 -17.48
N GLU A 104 -10.65 6.86 -16.52
CA GLU A 104 -10.25 7.39 -15.21
C GLU A 104 -9.56 6.29 -14.38
N LEU A 105 -10.12 5.08 -14.38
CA LEU A 105 -9.56 3.92 -13.69
C LEU A 105 -8.22 3.48 -14.31
N LEU A 106 -8.12 3.48 -15.64
CA LEU A 106 -6.86 3.17 -16.34
C LEU A 106 -5.79 4.24 -16.06
N THR A 107 -6.18 5.51 -15.99
CA THR A 107 -5.27 6.62 -15.65
C THR A 107 -4.77 6.48 -14.21
N ALA A 108 -5.67 6.18 -13.26
CA ALA A 108 -5.34 5.92 -11.87
C ALA A 108 -4.37 4.73 -11.72
N TYR A 109 -4.66 3.62 -12.40
CA TYR A 109 -3.78 2.45 -12.40
C TYR A 109 -2.40 2.76 -12.98
N ALA A 110 -2.33 3.42 -14.14
CA ALA A 110 -1.06 3.82 -14.74
C ALA A 110 -0.24 4.77 -13.85
N ARG A 111 -0.91 5.70 -13.14
CA ARG A 111 -0.28 6.57 -12.14
C ARG A 111 0.34 5.74 -11.02
N VAL A 112 -0.39 4.79 -10.45
CA VAL A 112 0.16 3.92 -9.40
C VAL A 112 1.36 3.12 -9.87
N ILE A 113 1.31 2.52 -11.07
CA ILE A 113 2.45 1.78 -11.63
C ILE A 113 3.69 2.67 -11.77
N ARG A 114 3.54 3.92 -12.23
CA ARG A 114 4.67 4.88 -12.26
C ARG A 114 5.20 5.21 -10.86
N ASN A 115 4.33 5.33 -9.87
CA ASN A 115 4.74 5.60 -8.50
C ASN A 115 5.49 4.39 -7.89
N VAL A 116 5.06 3.15 -8.14
CA VAL A 116 5.64 1.97 -7.51
C VAL A 116 6.85 1.39 -8.24
N ALA A 117 7.00 1.62 -9.56
CA ALA A 117 8.10 1.05 -10.34
C ALA A 117 9.50 1.37 -9.78
N PRO A 118 9.81 2.61 -9.31
CA PRO A 118 11.12 2.92 -8.73
C PRO A 118 11.42 2.22 -7.40
N VAL A 119 10.40 1.62 -6.76
CA VAL A 119 10.47 1.00 -5.43
C VAL A 119 9.99 -0.45 -5.44
N GLU A 120 9.87 -1.08 -6.62
CA GLU A 120 9.36 -2.45 -6.80
C GLU A 120 10.13 -3.46 -5.93
N ASP A 121 11.44 -3.37 -5.95
CA ASP A 121 12.34 -4.16 -5.11
C ASP A 121 12.00 -4.10 -3.61
N ILE A 122 11.62 -2.91 -3.10
CA ILE A 122 11.25 -2.72 -1.70
C ILE A 122 9.92 -3.43 -1.41
N ILE A 123 8.98 -3.38 -2.35
CA ILE A 123 7.65 -4.00 -2.22
C ILE A 123 7.78 -5.53 -2.26
N VAL A 124 8.55 -6.06 -3.21
CA VAL A 124 8.66 -7.51 -3.45
C VAL A 124 9.53 -8.21 -2.40
N GLU A 125 10.67 -7.61 -2.04
CA GLU A 125 11.67 -8.26 -1.18
C GLU A 125 11.75 -7.69 0.23
N GLY A 126 11.06 -6.58 0.51
CA GLY A 126 11.07 -5.93 1.81
C GLY A 126 10.09 -6.52 2.82
N ASP A 127 10.17 -5.95 4.02
CA ASP A 127 9.30 -6.25 5.16
C ASP A 127 8.37 -5.09 5.47
N LEU A 128 7.28 -5.36 6.20
CA LEU A 128 6.36 -4.34 6.66
C LEU A 128 7.13 -3.29 7.49
N LEU A 129 6.94 -2.02 7.16
CA LEU A 129 7.50 -0.91 7.93
C LEU A 129 6.85 -0.88 9.32
N THR A 130 7.70 -0.83 10.34
CA THR A 130 7.33 -0.66 11.76
C THR A 130 7.94 0.62 12.31
N GLY A 131 7.32 1.23 13.32
CA GLY A 131 7.88 2.40 14.01
C GLY A 131 7.70 3.74 13.29
N ALA A 132 6.96 3.78 12.18
CA ALA A 132 6.52 5.02 11.57
C ALA A 132 5.31 5.60 12.32
N ALA A 133 5.26 6.92 12.45
CA ALA A 133 4.19 7.64 13.14
C ALA A 133 3.85 8.94 12.41
N ALA A 134 2.66 9.48 12.63
CA ALA A 134 2.24 10.76 12.08
C ALA A 134 1.42 11.59 13.07
N GLU A 135 1.59 12.90 13.00
CA GLU A 135 0.88 13.89 13.82
C GLU A 135 0.35 15.04 12.93
N PRO A 136 -0.94 15.42 13.05
CA PRO A 136 -2.00 14.74 13.82
C PRO A 136 -2.25 13.32 13.30
N ALA A 137 -3.04 12.52 14.04
CA ALA A 137 -3.32 11.13 13.69
C ALA A 137 -3.72 11.00 12.21
N THR A 138 -2.89 10.27 11.47
CA THR A 138 -2.97 10.04 10.02
C THR A 138 -2.42 8.65 9.76
N ARG A 139 -3.00 7.94 8.79
CA ARG A 139 -2.58 6.59 8.47
C ARG A 139 -1.21 6.62 7.80
N VAL A 140 -0.29 5.82 8.32
CA VAL A 140 1.05 5.63 7.74
C VAL A 140 1.28 4.13 7.55
N SER A 141 1.49 3.73 6.30
CA SER A 141 1.81 2.35 5.90
C SER A 141 3.10 2.35 5.08
N GLY A 142 3.75 1.20 4.94
CA GLY A 142 4.95 1.13 4.14
C GLY A 142 5.66 -0.22 4.17
N MET A 143 6.65 -0.33 3.31
CA MET A 143 7.57 -1.45 3.16
C MET A 143 9.01 -0.95 3.32
N ARG A 144 9.90 -1.79 3.86
CA ARG A 144 11.31 -1.48 4.10
C ARG A 144 12.21 -2.59 3.57
N ARG A 145 13.29 -2.22 2.88
CA ARG A 145 14.38 -3.11 2.45
C ARG A 145 15.71 -2.45 2.76
N GLY A 146 16.43 -2.97 3.76
CA GLY A 146 17.66 -2.36 4.25
C GLY A 146 17.43 -0.93 4.75
N HIS A 147 18.09 0.06 4.12
CA HIS A 147 17.94 1.49 4.43
C HIS A 147 16.96 2.22 3.50
N GLN A 148 16.26 1.51 2.63
CA GLN A 148 15.25 2.08 1.74
C GLN A 148 13.84 1.78 2.23
N MET A 149 12.90 2.70 2.00
CA MET A 149 11.49 2.53 2.36
C MET A 149 10.57 3.04 1.26
N PHE A 150 9.47 2.33 1.06
CA PHE A 150 8.28 2.81 0.38
C PHE A 150 7.25 3.18 1.44
N LEU A 151 6.76 4.42 1.42
CA LEU A 151 5.89 4.97 2.45
C LEU A 151 4.61 5.51 1.83
N LEU A 152 3.47 5.20 2.43
CA LEU A 152 2.16 5.76 2.14
C LEU A 152 1.68 6.56 3.35
N VAL A 153 1.29 7.82 3.12
CA VAL A 153 0.68 8.69 4.13
C VAL A 153 -0.70 9.06 3.63
N ALA A 154 -1.74 8.71 4.40
CA ALA A 154 -3.13 8.82 3.96
C ALA A 154 -4.08 9.29 5.06
N ASP A 155 -5.06 10.09 4.67
CA ASP A 155 -6.20 10.47 5.49
C ASP A 155 -7.48 10.53 4.63
N TYR A 156 -8.23 9.43 4.63
CA TYR A 156 -9.44 9.28 3.83
C TYR A 156 -10.67 9.95 4.42
N TRP A 157 -10.58 10.38 5.68
CA TRP A 157 -11.66 11.07 6.40
C TRP A 157 -11.44 12.57 6.48
N LYS A 158 -10.33 13.06 5.91
CA LYS A 158 -9.96 14.48 5.90
C LYS A 158 -11.09 15.33 5.30
N PRO A 159 -11.50 16.42 5.96
CA PRO A 159 -12.37 17.40 5.33
C PRO A 159 -11.67 18.07 4.12
N PRO A 160 -12.41 18.76 3.24
CA PRO A 160 -11.81 19.59 2.20
C PRO A 160 -10.81 20.61 2.76
N GLY A 161 -9.72 20.86 2.02
CA GLY A 161 -8.65 21.80 2.39
C GLY A 161 -7.33 21.12 2.74
N THR A 162 -6.31 21.92 3.07
CA THR A 162 -4.96 21.41 3.36
C THR A 162 -4.83 20.92 4.80
N LYS A 163 -4.35 19.69 4.95
CA LYS A 163 -3.87 19.14 6.23
C LYS A 163 -2.37 18.93 6.14
N ALA A 164 -1.62 19.64 6.98
CA ALA A 164 -0.20 19.39 7.20
C ALA A 164 -0.03 18.25 8.20
N VAL A 165 0.76 17.24 7.83
CA VAL A 165 1.03 16.05 8.63
C VAL A 165 2.53 15.94 8.85
N LYS A 166 2.97 15.96 10.10
CA LYS A 166 4.34 15.64 10.47
C LYS A 166 4.49 14.13 10.55
N VAL A 167 5.33 13.56 9.68
CA VAL A 167 5.59 12.13 9.61
C VAL A 167 6.97 11.85 10.19
N THR A 168 7.05 10.88 11.09
CA THR A 168 8.29 10.42 11.73
C THR A 168 8.55 8.99 11.28
N ILE A 169 9.76 8.70 10.79
CA ILE A 169 10.14 7.37 10.28
C ILE A 169 11.49 6.93 10.82
N PRO A 170 11.71 5.62 11.09
CA PRO A 170 12.96 5.15 11.69
C PRO A 170 14.06 4.99 10.64
N VAL A 171 14.96 5.97 10.49
CA VAL A 171 16.14 5.89 9.62
C VAL A 171 17.43 5.72 10.43
N ASP A 172 18.35 4.90 9.90
CA ASP A 172 19.66 4.65 10.53
C ASP A 172 20.80 5.46 9.90
N VAL A 173 20.55 6.05 8.73
CA VAL A 173 21.50 6.86 7.96
C VAL A 173 20.82 8.11 7.44
N GLU A 174 21.61 9.15 7.16
CA GLU A 174 21.10 10.34 6.46
C GLU A 174 20.46 9.92 5.13
N SER A 175 19.18 10.26 4.95
CA SER A 175 18.33 9.75 3.88
C SER A 175 17.53 10.87 3.26
N ARG A 176 17.38 10.83 1.93
CA ARG A 176 16.47 11.71 1.20
C ARG A 176 15.07 11.10 1.13
N VAL A 177 14.07 11.96 1.21
CA VAL A 177 12.66 11.61 1.03
C VAL A 177 12.20 12.20 -0.31
N ILE A 178 11.74 11.35 -1.21
CA ILE A 178 11.28 11.72 -2.55
C ILE A 178 9.78 11.51 -2.63
N ASP A 179 9.04 12.54 -3.05
CA ASP A 179 7.62 12.41 -3.41
C ASP A 179 7.52 11.68 -4.75
N LEU A 180 6.89 10.51 -4.76
CA LEU A 180 6.79 9.65 -5.95
C LEU A 180 5.72 10.12 -6.93
N ASP A 181 4.77 10.97 -6.51
CA ASP A 181 3.83 11.61 -7.43
C ASP A 181 4.50 12.78 -8.19
N ALA A 182 5.37 13.54 -7.51
CA ALA A 182 6.04 14.70 -8.09
C ALA A 182 7.45 14.42 -8.65
N GLY A 183 8.05 13.28 -8.30
CA GLY A 183 9.40 12.90 -8.71
C GLY A 183 10.51 13.79 -8.16
N ARG A 184 10.30 14.45 -7.01
CA ARG A 184 11.24 15.43 -6.44
C ARG A 184 11.55 15.15 -4.98
N ASP A 185 12.75 15.51 -4.56
CA ASP A 185 13.14 15.52 -3.15
C ASP A 185 12.27 16.52 -2.36
N VAL A 186 11.75 16.09 -1.21
CA VAL A 186 10.91 16.91 -0.33
C VAL A 186 11.52 17.12 1.06
N ALA A 187 12.40 16.23 1.49
CA ALA A 187 13.10 16.36 2.76
C ALA A 187 14.43 15.61 2.78
N LEU A 188 15.29 16.03 3.70
CA LEU A 188 16.48 15.29 4.12
C LEU A 188 16.33 14.98 5.60
N ILE A 189 16.37 13.70 5.96
CA ILE A 189 16.17 13.24 7.33
C ILE A 189 17.41 12.49 7.83
N LYS A 190 17.64 12.57 9.14
CA LYS A 190 18.75 11.94 9.84
C LYS A 190 18.24 11.10 11.01
N PRO A 191 19.03 10.18 11.58
CA PRO A 191 18.59 9.40 12.74
C PRO A 191 18.12 10.23 13.93
N ASP A 192 18.73 11.39 14.17
CA ASP A 192 18.38 12.35 15.22
C ASP A 192 17.31 13.38 14.79
N GLN A 193 17.02 13.47 13.50
CA GLN A 193 16.05 14.39 12.89
C GLN A 193 15.25 13.64 11.83
N ASN A 194 14.44 12.69 12.28
CA ASN A 194 13.84 11.66 11.45
C ASN A 194 12.38 11.96 11.04
N CYS A 195 12.03 13.24 10.98
CA CYS A 195 10.69 13.70 10.65
C CYS A 195 10.67 14.68 9.47
N PHE A 196 9.57 14.68 8.73
CA PHE A 196 9.29 15.62 7.63
C PHE A 196 7.80 15.93 7.55
N THR A 197 7.44 17.01 6.86
CA THR A 197 6.05 17.45 6.72
C THR A 197 5.49 17.04 5.36
N VAL A 198 4.27 16.52 5.36
CA VAL A 198 3.48 16.15 4.19
C VAL A 198 2.23 17.02 4.14
N GLU A 199 1.95 17.61 2.98
CA GLU A 199 0.72 18.35 2.73
C GLU A 199 -0.31 17.48 1.98
N LEU A 200 -1.37 17.11 2.68
CA LEU A 200 -2.56 16.48 2.11
C LEU A 200 -3.59 17.58 1.78
N ASP A 201 -3.48 18.15 0.59
CA ASP A 201 -4.42 19.16 0.07
C ASP A 201 -5.60 18.52 -0.66
N ARG A 202 -5.58 18.55 -2.01
CA ARG A 202 -6.60 17.90 -2.85
C ARG A 202 -6.52 16.37 -2.81
N GLU A 203 -5.34 15.85 -2.51
CA GLU A 203 -5.04 14.44 -2.44
C GLU A 203 -5.25 13.91 -1.02
N LEU A 204 -5.94 12.77 -0.89
CA LEU A 204 -6.14 12.10 0.39
C LEU A 204 -4.95 11.21 0.78
N ALA A 205 -4.08 10.89 -0.17
CA ALA A 205 -2.88 10.12 0.09
C ALA A 205 -1.69 10.53 -0.79
N ARG A 206 -0.49 10.43 -0.23
CA ARG A 206 0.78 10.62 -0.93
C ARG A 206 1.72 9.45 -0.65
N VAL A 207 2.60 9.20 -1.62
CA VAL A 207 3.60 8.14 -1.52
C VAL A 207 5.01 8.67 -1.69
N PHE A 208 5.93 8.05 -0.95
CA PHE A 208 7.31 8.48 -0.86
C PHE A 208 8.28 7.32 -0.99
N HIS A 209 9.45 7.62 -1.55
CA HIS A 209 10.63 6.78 -1.49
C HIS A 209 11.64 7.43 -0.56
N VAL A 210 12.02 6.71 0.49
CA VAL A 210 13.10 7.09 1.40
C VAL A 210 14.31 6.27 1.02
N GLN A 211 15.45 6.91 0.77
CA GLN A 211 16.69 6.21 0.46
C GLN A 211 17.91 6.95 1.02
N PRO A 212 19.02 6.23 1.27
CA PRO A 212 20.27 6.85 1.71
C PRO A 212 20.72 7.97 0.78
N LYS A 213 21.24 9.04 1.37
CA LYS A 213 21.97 10.06 0.62
C LYS A 213 23.29 9.46 0.13
N GLN A 214 23.53 9.55 -1.17
CA GLN A 214 24.80 9.15 -1.79
C GLN A 214 25.90 10.19 -1.50
#